data_AF-A0A7C9EBR0-F1
#
_entry.id   AF-A0A7C9EBR0-F1
#
_cell.length_a   1.000
_cell.length_b   1.000
_cell.length_c   1.000
_cell.angle_alpha   90.00
_cell.angle_beta   90.00
_cell.angle_gamma   90.00
#
_symmetry.space_group_name_H-M   'P 1'
#
loop_
_entity.id
_entity.type
_entity.pdbx_description
1 polymer ?
#
loop_
_entity_poly.entity_id
_entity_poly.type
_entity_poly.pdbx_seq_one_letter_code
_entity_poly.pdbx_strand_id
1 'polypeptide(L)'
;MEEALRAILEEHRRKLQQLFSEQKQKIEALQQQMLTPLSNQLQISAEHAQHNIGTGLELKARNKLHFNLKVEFPVFDGTDPRGWLKKCTQYFSLCRVIGEQKVDLAALHLKGPAKVWFNGYILGRSNVMWE
;
A
#
# COMPACT_ATOMS: atom_id res chain seq x y z
N MET A 1 30.06 -34.37 42.24
CA MET A 1 30.53 -33.16 41.52
C MET A 1 30.00 -33.15 40.08
N GLU A 2 30.12 -34.26 39.34
CA GLU A 2 29.63 -34.36 37.96
C GLU A 2 28.10 -34.22 37.81
N GLU A 3 27.33 -34.80 38.73
CA GLU A 3 25.86 -34.67 38.74
C GLU A 3 25.39 -33.23 38.97
N ALA A 4 26.06 -32.50 39.85
CA ALA A 4 25.75 -31.09 40.12
C ALA A 4 25.98 -30.21 38.87
N LEU A 5 27.06 -30.49 38.13
CA LEU A 5 27.35 -29.78 36.88
C LEU A 5 26.31 -30.07 35.80
N ARG A 6 25.86 -31.32 35.68
CA ARG A 6 24.79 -31.73 34.75
C ARG A 6 23.46 -31.07 35.10
N ALA A 7 23.11 -31.02 36.39
CA ALA A 7 21.90 -30.36 36.85
C ALA A 7 21.89 -28.85 36.50
N ILE A 8 23.02 -28.16 36.67
CA ILE A 8 23.15 -26.73 36.33
C ILE A 8 23.01 -26.49 34.83
N LEU A 9 23.66 -27.31 33.99
CA LEU A 9 23.56 -27.20 32.53
C LEU A 9 22.13 -27.46 32.04
N GLU A 10 21.46 -28.45 32.65
CA GLU A 10 20.08 -28.75 32.28
C GLU A 10 19.12 -27.65 32.74
N GLU A 11 19.34 -27.07 33.93
CA GLU A 11 18.59 -25.92 34.41
C GLU A 11 18.76 -24.70 33.49
N HIS A 12 20.00 -24.42 33.07
CA HIS A 12 20.28 -23.33 32.13
C HIS A 12 19.58 -23.56 30.77
N ARG A 13 19.64 -24.80 30.25
CA ARG A 13 18.95 -25.18 29.01
C ARG A 13 17.44 -25.01 29.14
N ARG A 14 16.85 -25.40 30.27
CA ARG A 14 15.42 -25.22 30.56
C ARG A 14 15.04 -23.74 30.59
N LYS A 15 15.84 -22.89 31.25
CA LYS A 15 15.62 -21.43 31.28
C LYS A 15 15.69 -20.80 29.88
N LEU A 16 16.64 -21.20 29.05
CA LEU A 16 16.73 -20.74 27.66
C LEU A 16 15.50 -21.15 26.84
N GLN A 17 15.08 -22.41 26.96
CA GLN A 17 13.87 -22.90 26.28
C GLN A 17 12.61 -22.15 26.73
N GLN A 18 12.48 -21.88 28.03
CA GLN A 18 11.38 -21.11 28.58
C GLN A 18 11.36 -19.68 28.01
N LEU A 19 12.50 -18.97 28.01
CA LEU A 19 12.59 -17.62 27.47
C LEU A 19 12.19 -17.55 25.99
N PHE A 20 12.64 -18.49 25.16
CA PHE A 20 12.24 -18.55 23.77
C PHE A 20 10.74 -18.79 23.61
N SER A 21 10.17 -19.68 24.42
CA SER A 21 8.73 -19.97 24.39
C SER A 21 7.88 -18.76 24.80
N GLU A 22 8.30 -18.03 25.84
CA GLU A 22 7.63 -16.81 26.30
C GLU A 22 7.70 -15.69 25.25
N GLN A 23 8.86 -15.51 24.62
CA GLN A 23 9.02 -14.52 23.54
C GLN A 23 8.15 -14.85 22.34
N LYS A 24 8.09 -16.13 21.94
CA LYS A 24 7.21 -16.58 20.85
C LYS A 24 5.74 -16.29 21.15
N GLN A 25 5.27 -16.60 22.36
CA GLN A 25 3.90 -16.31 22.77
C GLN A 25 3.58 -14.81 22.79
N LYS A 26 4.51 -13.97 23.26
CA LYS A 26 4.35 -12.51 23.22
C LYS A 26 4.24 -11.97 21.80
N ILE A 27 5.05 -12.48 20.88
CA ILE A 27 5.01 -12.10 19.46
C ILE A 27 3.67 -12.52 18.84
N GLU A 28 3.21 -13.75 19.10
CA GLU A 28 1.91 -14.23 18.59
C GLU A 28 0.73 -13.42 19.15
N ALA A 29 0.76 -13.07 20.44
CA ALA A 29 -0.26 -12.23 21.06
C ALA A 29 -0.28 -10.80 20.46
N LEU A 30 0.89 -10.21 20.21
CA LEU A 30 1.01 -8.90 19.53
C LEU A 30 0.49 -8.96 18.09
N GLN A 31 0.79 -10.04 17.35
CA GLN A 31 0.26 -10.25 16.01
C GLN A 31 -1.27 -10.35 16.03
N GLN A 32 -1.85 -11.11 16.96
CA GLN A 32 -3.30 -11.23 17.09
C GLN A 32 -3.97 -9.92 17.49
N GLN A 33 -3.40 -9.17 18.44
CA GLN A 33 -3.94 -7.88 18.87
C GLN A 33 -4.07 -6.88 17.70
N MET A 34 -3.15 -6.89 16.75
CA MET A 34 -3.17 -6.00 15.59
C MET A 34 -4.13 -6.48 14.48
N LEU A 35 -4.34 -7.79 14.34
CA LEU A 35 -5.17 -8.40 13.28
C LEU A 35 -6.67 -8.42 13.61
N THR A 36 -7.05 -8.61 14.88
CA THR A 36 -8.47 -8.75 15.29
C THR A 36 -9.33 -7.50 15.03
N PRO A 37 -8.90 -6.26 15.35
CA PRO A 37 -9.74 -5.09 15.10
C PRO A 37 -9.98 -4.83 13.61
N LEU A 38 -8.99 -5.12 12.75
CA LEU A 38 -9.12 -4.97 11.29
C LEU A 38 -10.14 -5.96 10.71
N SER A 39 -10.15 -7.21 11.21
CA SER A 39 -11.12 -8.23 10.77
C SER A 39 -12.55 -7.90 11.23
N ASN A 40 -12.72 -7.41 12.46
CA ASN A 40 -14.02 -6.97 12.97
C ASN A 40 -14.55 -5.73 12.20
N GLN A 41 -13.68 -4.79 11.84
CA GLN A 41 -14.05 -3.59 11.08
C GLN A 41 -14.51 -3.93 9.65
N LEU A 42 -13.92 -4.97 9.03
CA LEU A 42 -14.37 -5.48 7.73
C LEU A 42 -15.73 -6.20 7.82
N GLN A 43 -16.03 -6.89 8.92
CA GLN A 43 -17.35 -7.54 9.11
C GLN A 43 -18.47 -6.54 9.38
N ILE A 44 -18.26 -5.51 10.23
CA ILE A 44 -19.27 -4.47 10.52
C ILE A 44 -19.66 -3.70 9.24
N SER A 45 -18.71 -3.53 8.31
CA SER A 45 -18.95 -2.85 7.03
C SER A 45 -19.87 -3.63 6.08
N ALA A 46 -19.97 -4.96 6.23
CA ALA A 46 -20.81 -5.81 5.38
C ALA A 46 -22.28 -5.81 5.80
N GLU A 47 -22.58 -5.52 7.08
CA GLU A 47 -23.94 -5.61 7.63
C GLU A 47 -24.75 -4.31 7.47
N HIS A 48 -24.10 -3.15 7.29
CA HIS A 48 -24.77 -1.85 7.23
C HIS A 48 -25.13 -1.35 5.81
N ALA A 49 -24.82 -2.11 4.75
CA ALA A 49 -25.02 -1.68 3.37
C ALA A 49 -26.47 -1.83 2.83
N GLN A 50 -27.47 -2.13 3.67
CA GLN A 50 -28.86 -2.34 3.24
C GLN A 50 -29.85 -1.23 3.57
N HIS A 51 -29.42 -0.07 4.08
CA HIS A 51 -30.35 1.04 4.30
C HIS A 51 -29.76 2.41 3.96
N ASN A 52 -29.69 2.72 2.67
CA ASN A 52 -30.17 4.02 2.20
C ASN A 52 -30.34 4.05 0.67
N ILE A 53 -31.60 4.10 0.24
CA ILE A 53 -31.99 4.52 -1.10
C ILE A 53 -32.14 6.05 -1.04
N GLY A 54 -31.41 6.78 -1.88
CA GLY A 54 -31.71 8.18 -2.14
C GLY A 54 -30.60 8.96 -2.80
N THR A 55 -30.90 9.49 -3.99
CA THR A 55 -30.13 10.49 -4.80
C THR A 55 -28.88 9.92 -5.49
N GLY A 56 -28.84 9.70 -6.80
CA GLY A 56 -29.54 10.39 -7.89
C GLY A 56 -28.51 11.18 -8.69
N LEU A 57 -28.11 10.60 -9.82
CA LEU A 57 -27.29 11.15 -10.91
C LEU A 57 -25.77 10.91 -10.81
N GLU A 58 -25.27 10.23 -11.87
CA GLU A 58 -23.86 10.19 -12.32
C GLU A 58 -23.03 8.90 -12.11
N LEU A 59 -23.67 7.72 -12.23
CA LEU A 59 -22.96 6.44 -12.42
C LEU A 59 -23.17 5.80 -13.81
N LYS A 60 -23.97 6.41 -14.68
CA LYS A 60 -24.39 5.81 -15.97
C LYS A 60 -23.38 5.91 -17.12
N ALA A 61 -22.13 6.29 -16.85
CA ALA A 61 -21.05 6.26 -17.85
C ALA A 61 -19.91 5.29 -17.50
N ARG A 62 -20.00 4.49 -16.43
CA ARG A 62 -18.91 3.56 -16.06
C ARG A 62 -18.83 2.30 -16.96
N ASN A 63 -19.81 2.05 -17.81
CA ASN A 63 -19.88 0.84 -18.65
C ASN A 63 -19.87 1.15 -20.17
N LYS A 64 -18.71 1.52 -20.74
CA LYS A 64 -18.51 1.40 -22.20
C LYS A 64 -17.11 1.00 -22.65
N LEU A 65 -16.28 0.49 -21.75
CA LEU A 65 -15.08 -0.25 -22.12
C LEU A 65 -14.94 -1.44 -21.15
N HIS A 66 -15.45 -2.60 -21.58
CA HIS A 66 -15.19 -3.88 -20.93
C HIS A 66 -13.74 -4.35 -21.18
N PHE A 67 -12.77 -3.48 -20.93
CA PHE A 67 -11.35 -3.82 -20.93
C PHE A 67 -10.82 -3.60 -19.53
N ASN A 68 -11.15 -4.51 -18.62
CA ASN A 68 -10.37 -4.73 -17.41
C ASN A 68 -9.05 -5.45 -17.76
N LEU A 69 -8.32 -4.98 -18.78
CA LEU A 69 -6.88 -5.16 -18.77
C LEU A 69 -6.38 -4.25 -17.66
N LYS A 70 -5.69 -4.81 -16.68
CA LYS A 70 -4.98 -4.05 -15.65
C LYS A 70 -3.94 -3.18 -16.36
N VAL A 71 -4.34 -1.98 -16.81
CA VAL A 71 -3.42 -1.03 -17.44
C VAL A 71 -2.50 -0.54 -16.33
N GLU A 72 -1.21 -0.80 -16.49
CA GLU A 72 -0.19 -0.32 -15.56
C GLU A 72 0.21 1.11 -15.93
N PHE A 73 0.51 1.92 -14.91
CA PHE A 73 0.98 3.28 -15.15
C PHE A 73 2.41 3.24 -15.71
N PRO A 74 2.73 4.03 -16.75
CA PRO A 74 4.05 4.00 -17.37
C PRO A 74 5.14 4.53 -16.42
N VAL A 75 6.21 3.75 -16.28
CA VAL A 75 7.42 4.16 -15.54
C VAL A 75 8.30 5.06 -16.40
N PHE A 76 8.91 6.08 -15.79
CA PHE A 76 9.90 6.94 -16.44
C PHE A 76 11.27 6.81 -15.77
N ASP A 77 12.27 6.42 -16.54
CA ASP A 77 13.65 6.28 -16.11
C ASP A 77 14.56 7.44 -16.60
N GLY A 78 13.98 8.41 -17.31
CA GLY A 78 14.72 9.50 -17.97
C GLY A 78 14.80 9.37 -19.48
N THR A 79 14.36 8.25 -20.07
CA THR A 79 14.38 8.03 -21.53
C THR A 79 13.02 8.34 -22.18
N ASP A 80 13.06 8.84 -23.42
CA ASP A 80 11.88 9.19 -24.22
C ASP A 80 10.76 9.96 -23.46
N PRO A 81 11.02 11.20 -23.03
CA PRO A 81 10.04 11.99 -22.27
C PRO A 81 8.72 12.21 -23.03
N ARG A 82 8.78 12.33 -24.36
CA ARG A 82 7.61 12.56 -25.22
C ARG A 82 6.73 11.32 -25.29
N GLY A 83 7.32 10.15 -25.50
CA GLY A 83 6.60 8.88 -25.49
C GLY A 83 6.01 8.56 -24.12
N TRP A 84 6.74 8.85 -23.04
CA TRP A 84 6.22 8.70 -21.68
C TRP A 84 5.01 9.61 -21.42
N LEU A 85 5.10 10.89 -21.78
CA LEU A 85 3.99 11.84 -21.61
C LEU A 85 2.73 11.39 -22.36
N LYS A 86 2.88 10.93 -23.61
CA LYS A 86 1.77 10.40 -24.40
C LYS A 86 1.10 9.20 -23.72
N LYS A 87 1.87 8.28 -23.14
CA LYS A 87 1.35 7.14 -22.39
C LYS A 87 0.62 7.58 -21.12
N CYS A 88 1.14 8.59 -20.40
CA CYS A 88 0.45 9.17 -19.24
C CYS A 88 -0.91 9.75 -19.64
N THR A 89 -0.98 10.55 -20.71
CA THR A 89 -2.25 11.11 -21.21
C THR A 89 -3.26 10.01 -21.57
N GLN A 90 -2.82 8.95 -22.24
CA GLN A 90 -3.66 7.79 -22.56
C GLN A 90 -4.16 7.10 -21.28
N TYR A 91 -3.28 6.86 -20.31
CA TYR A 91 -3.64 6.28 -19.02
C TYR A 91 -4.69 7.11 -18.30
N PHE A 92 -4.49 8.43 -18.18
CA PHE A 92 -5.43 9.32 -17.51
C PHE A 92 -6.80 9.32 -18.18
N SER A 93 -6.83 9.30 -19.52
CA SER A 93 -8.09 9.22 -20.27
C SER A 93 -8.80 7.87 -20.08
N LEU A 94 -8.06 6.75 -20.09
CA LEU A 94 -8.62 5.41 -19.95
C LEU A 94 -9.13 5.15 -18.53
N CYS A 95 -8.34 5.52 -17.52
CA CYS A 95 -8.64 5.31 -16.11
C CYS A 95 -9.46 6.44 -15.48
N ARG A 96 -9.78 7.50 -16.25
CA ARG A 96 -10.52 8.70 -15.79
C ARG A 96 -9.90 9.33 -14.54
N VAL A 97 -8.59 9.53 -14.56
CA VAL A 97 -7.85 10.14 -13.45
C VAL A 97 -8.20 11.63 -13.38
N ILE A 98 -8.60 12.09 -12.19
CA ILE A 98 -8.93 13.50 -11.94
C ILE A 98 -7.67 14.37 -12.01
N GLY A 99 -7.83 15.65 -12.38
CA GLY A 99 -6.71 16.54 -12.70
C GLY A 99 -5.69 16.66 -11.57
N GLU A 100 -6.18 16.77 -10.34
CA GLU A 100 -5.39 16.94 -9.11
C GLU A 100 -4.51 15.72 -8.82
N GLN A 101 -4.92 14.52 -9.26
CA GLN A 101 -4.19 13.27 -9.01
C GLN A 101 -3.14 12.95 -10.08
N LYS A 102 -3.20 13.61 -11.26
CA LYS A 102 -2.34 13.26 -12.40
C LYS A 102 -0.85 13.42 -12.07
N VAL A 103 -0.48 14.55 -11.46
CA VAL A 103 0.92 14.85 -11.12
C VAL A 103 1.44 13.89 -10.05
N ASP A 104 0.66 13.63 -9.01
CA ASP A 104 1.01 12.68 -7.95
C ASP A 104 1.24 11.27 -8.51
N LEU A 105 0.33 10.81 -9.37
CA LEU A 105 0.45 9.49 -9.99
C LEU A 105 1.69 9.37 -10.87
N ALA A 106 1.99 10.41 -11.64
CA ALA A 106 3.20 10.47 -12.45
C ALA A 106 4.47 10.48 -11.61
N ALA A 107 4.49 11.24 -10.52
CA ALA A 107 5.61 11.36 -9.60
C ALA A 107 6.00 10.02 -8.95
N LEU A 108 5.01 9.20 -8.59
CA LEU A 108 5.23 7.87 -8.02
C LEU A 108 5.99 6.92 -8.96
N HIS A 109 5.89 7.14 -10.27
CA HIS A 109 6.44 6.28 -11.31
C HIS A 109 7.71 6.84 -11.96
N LEU A 110 8.26 7.93 -11.42
CA LEU A 110 9.60 8.39 -11.76
C LEU A 110 10.66 7.53 -11.09
N LYS A 111 11.75 7.23 -11.80
CA LYS A 111 12.91 6.50 -11.29
C LYS A 111 14.21 7.28 -11.49
N GLY A 112 15.21 6.93 -10.69
CA GLY A 112 16.57 7.43 -10.83
C GLY A 112 16.66 8.97 -10.80
N PRO A 113 17.47 9.59 -11.68
CA PRO A 113 17.67 11.04 -11.72
C PRO A 113 16.38 11.84 -11.90
N ALA A 114 15.40 11.32 -12.65
CA ALA A 114 14.13 12.01 -12.88
C ALA A 114 13.34 12.20 -11.58
N LYS A 115 13.34 11.20 -10.69
CA LYS A 115 12.71 11.30 -9.37
C LYS A 115 13.40 12.32 -8.47
N VAL A 116 14.74 12.34 -8.48
CA VAL A 116 15.53 13.31 -7.69
C VAL A 116 15.25 14.74 -8.16
N TRP A 117 15.25 14.96 -9.47
CA TRP A 117 14.88 16.26 -10.05
C TRP A 117 13.48 16.69 -9.63
N PHE A 118 12.48 15.80 -9.74
CA PHE A 118 11.11 16.14 -9.41
C PHE A 118 10.94 16.48 -7.93
N ASN A 119 11.57 15.73 -7.02
CA ASN A 119 11.57 16.05 -5.60
C ASN A 119 12.17 17.43 -5.33
N GLY A 120 13.24 17.80 -6.03
CA GLY A 120 13.81 19.15 -5.96
C GLY A 120 12.87 20.22 -6.54
N TYR A 121 12.18 19.90 -7.64
CA TYR A 121 11.23 20.78 -8.28
C TYR A 121 10.00 21.07 -7.41
N ILE A 122 9.46 20.08 -6.69
CA ILE A 122 8.27 20.31 -5.86
C ILE A 122 8.59 21.02 -4.52
N LEU A 123 9.86 21.10 -4.10
CA LEU A 123 10.23 21.84 -2.90
C LEU A 123 9.86 23.32 -3.07
N GLY A 124 8.94 23.79 -2.23
CA GLY A 124 8.43 25.16 -2.26
C GLY A 124 7.30 25.41 -3.27
N ARG A 125 6.78 24.38 -3.95
CA ARG A 125 5.62 24.49 -4.85
C ARG A 125 4.44 23.70 -4.28
N SER A 126 3.34 24.38 -3.97
CA SER A 126 2.14 23.76 -3.35
C SER A 126 1.01 23.46 -4.33
N ASN A 127 1.12 23.86 -5.60
CA ASN A 127 0.06 23.69 -6.59
C ASN A 127 0.63 23.39 -7.99
N VAL A 128 1.22 22.20 -8.16
CA VAL A 128 1.68 21.74 -9.48
C VAL A 128 0.54 20.96 -10.12
N MET A 129 -0.05 21.53 -11.17
CA MET A 129 -1.05 20.88 -12.00
C MET A 129 -0.39 20.20 -13.20
N TRP A 130 -1.13 19.29 -13.84
CA TRP A 130 -0.63 18.55 -15.00
C TRP A 130 -0.55 19.37 -16.29
N GLU A 131 -1.37 20.42 -16.40
CA GLU A 131 -1.45 21.30 -17.58
C GLU A 131 -0.52 22.52 -17.46
#